data_AF-A0A7V4JPZ7-F1
#
_entry.id   AF-A0A7V4JPZ7-F1
#
_cell.length_a   1.000
_cell.length_b   1.000
_cell.length_c   1.000
_cell.angle_alpha   90.00
_cell.angle_beta   90.00
_cell.angle_gamma   90.00
#
_symmetry.space_group_name_H-M   'P 1'
#
loop_
_entity.id
_entity.type
_entity.pdbx_description
1 polymer ?
#
loop_
_entity_poly.entity_id
_entity_poly.type
_entity_poly.pdbx_seq_one_letter_code
_entity_poly.pdbx_strand_id
1 'polypeptide(L)'
;MKKLFIVLFFIVFLLNIPALAKEAQKDLDIFYISGKIFDPHKEPIKDAELKVLVDGKLHKLITEHKEMDKTFTSSHGTFQIVFHLPKGVIKNAKIQLEIVKSSYKRTFIDIKKEDFATKGNQFYLTKNIMLERKLGPAFWIAGAVFLLAYILMSFELLHRTVAALIGAATMLILTYTLGTFNPEFHIISFERAIEAIDMNVIFLLLGMMIIIGILKNTGIFQWCAYISYKISKGNVMALTIISCFFIAITSAFLDNVTTMLLYTPVLIEIAIALKINPLSLLIPGIMASNAGGTATLIGDPPNIMIGSFTGLTFMQFVYALTPVVLICMMALVIYNKFFYSKEYQKGKVDDIDAFINYLKEEYKITDKTLLTYGLFVMAIVILFFITHGIWHMEVCIPALFGAALLFTYAILTKKVKLLELIEKEIEWTTLLFFIFLFILVGAVEEVGLLAVIADWVHKLSAGNLTIAICLILWVSAIMSAFVDNIPFTATMLPIVAYLTRVIPGAESNVLWWALALGACLGGNGTMIGASANVVTIGIAESVGYRITFFGFMKYAFIYMLITIIICNIWLLLFY
;
A
#
# COMPACT_ATOMS: atom_id res chain seq x y z
N MET A 1 -54.99 -26.22 30.78
CA MET A 1 -54.89 -26.82 29.43
C MET A 1 -53.76 -26.28 28.53
N LYS A 2 -53.07 -25.16 28.82
CA LYS A 2 -51.93 -24.68 27.98
C LYS A 2 -50.53 -25.19 28.38
N LYS A 3 -50.33 -25.72 29.60
CA LYS A 3 -49.04 -26.29 30.03
C LYS A 3 -48.85 -27.78 29.69
N LEU A 4 -49.93 -28.51 29.40
CA LEU A 4 -49.86 -29.94 29.02
C LEU A 4 -49.54 -30.11 27.51
N PHE A 5 -49.87 -29.12 26.68
CA PHE A 5 -49.62 -29.16 25.23
C PHE A 5 -48.15 -28.88 24.88
N ILE A 6 -47.44 -28.09 25.71
CA ILE A 6 -46.02 -27.75 25.49
C ILE A 6 -45.10 -28.92 25.88
N VAL A 7 -45.50 -29.73 26.87
CA VAL A 7 -44.74 -30.93 27.27
C VAL A 7 -44.94 -32.07 26.28
N LEU A 8 -46.14 -32.22 25.68
CA LEU A 8 -46.36 -33.22 24.63
C LEU A 8 -45.62 -32.87 23.31
N PHE A 9 -45.47 -31.58 22.99
CA PHE A 9 -44.75 -31.17 21.78
C PHE A 9 -43.23 -31.41 21.91
N PHE A 10 -42.68 -31.32 23.11
CA PHE A 10 -41.26 -31.62 23.38
C PHE A 10 -40.95 -33.13 23.37
N ILE A 11 -41.90 -34.00 23.73
CA ILE A 11 -41.71 -35.45 23.72
C ILE A 11 -41.85 -36.04 22.31
N VAL A 12 -42.66 -35.44 21.43
CA VAL A 12 -42.78 -35.88 20.02
C VAL A 12 -41.61 -35.38 19.16
N PHE A 13 -40.93 -34.29 19.53
CA PHE A 13 -39.75 -33.81 18.81
C PHE A 13 -38.45 -34.54 19.20
N LEU A 14 -38.41 -35.18 20.37
CA LEU A 14 -37.29 -36.02 20.83
C LEU A 14 -37.38 -37.49 20.35
N LEU A 15 -38.48 -37.89 19.70
CA LEU A 15 -38.71 -39.26 19.20
C LEU A 15 -38.62 -39.40 17.67
N ASN A 16 -38.34 -38.32 16.92
CA ASN A 16 -38.04 -38.36 15.49
C ASN A 16 -36.56 -38.08 15.21
N ILE A 17 -35.68 -38.77 15.94
CA ILE A 17 -34.35 -39.09 15.43
C ILE A 17 -34.57 -40.11 14.32
N PRO A 18 -34.00 -39.97 13.11
CA PRO A 18 -33.96 -41.07 12.17
C PRO A 18 -33.07 -42.17 12.76
N ALA A 19 -33.67 -43.06 13.54
CA ALA A 19 -33.07 -44.31 14.00
C ALA A 19 -32.67 -45.21 12.82
N LEU A 20 -33.14 -44.89 11.61
CA LEU A 20 -32.74 -45.54 10.35
C LEU A 20 -31.33 -45.13 9.86
N ALA A 21 -30.75 -44.02 10.33
CA ALA A 21 -29.41 -43.57 9.90
C ALA A 21 -28.27 -44.18 10.74
N LYS A 22 -28.56 -44.63 11.97
CA LYS A 22 -27.55 -45.21 12.88
C LYS A 22 -27.18 -46.66 12.54
N GLU A 23 -28.02 -47.37 11.80
CA GLU A 23 -27.74 -48.75 11.37
C GLU A 23 -26.94 -48.83 10.06
N ALA A 24 -27.05 -47.82 9.17
CA ALA A 24 -26.27 -47.77 7.92
C ALA A 24 -24.78 -47.38 8.15
N GLN A 25 -24.46 -46.72 9.26
CA GLN A 25 -23.12 -46.18 9.51
C GLN A 25 -22.15 -47.19 10.16
N LYS A 26 -22.64 -48.40 10.49
CA LYS A 26 -21.81 -49.45 11.10
C LYS A 26 -20.78 -50.07 10.15
N ASP A 27 -20.89 -49.90 8.84
CA ASP A 27 -20.02 -50.53 7.84
C ASP A 27 -19.13 -49.58 7.03
N LEU A 28 -19.01 -48.32 7.47
CA LEU A 28 -18.14 -47.33 6.83
C LEU A 28 -16.94 -46.98 7.72
N ASP A 29 -15.78 -46.89 7.08
CA ASP A 29 -14.56 -46.29 7.62
C ASP A 29 -14.59 -44.79 7.28
N ILE A 30 -14.38 -43.93 8.28
CA ILE A 30 -14.41 -42.47 8.14
C ILE A 30 -12.97 -41.94 8.16
N PHE A 31 -12.62 -41.18 7.12
CA PHE A 31 -11.30 -40.61 6.94
C PHE A 31 -11.31 -39.12 7.17
N TYR A 32 -10.42 -38.65 8.04
CA TYR A 32 -10.14 -37.25 8.31
C TYR A 32 -8.72 -36.93 7.86
N ILE A 33 -8.59 -36.07 6.86
CA ILE A 33 -7.29 -35.55 6.43
C ILE A 33 -7.29 -34.05 6.69
N SER A 34 -6.30 -33.56 7.41
CA SER A 34 -6.09 -32.13 7.64
C SER A 34 -4.64 -31.74 7.41
N GLY A 35 -4.39 -30.46 7.24
CA GLY A 35 -3.04 -29.97 7.06
C GLY A 35 -2.99 -28.54 6.57
N LYS A 36 -1.77 -28.09 6.29
CA LYS A 36 -1.49 -26.82 5.62
C LYS A 36 -0.75 -27.04 4.31
N ILE A 37 -1.09 -26.27 3.30
CA ILE A 37 -0.36 -26.20 2.04
C ILE A 37 0.49 -24.93 2.03
N PHE A 38 1.76 -25.09 1.69
CA PHE A 38 2.74 -24.01 1.62
C PHE A 38 3.37 -23.91 0.24
N ASP A 39 3.84 -22.73 -0.11
CA ASP A 39 4.72 -22.51 -1.25
C ASP A 39 6.21 -22.70 -0.86
N PRO A 40 7.16 -22.59 -1.80
CA PRO A 40 8.59 -22.73 -1.51
C PRO A 40 9.13 -21.69 -0.52
N HIS A 41 8.44 -20.56 -0.37
CA HIS A 41 8.76 -19.48 0.55
C HIS A 41 8.11 -19.67 1.94
N LYS A 42 7.44 -20.81 2.16
CA LYS A 42 6.67 -21.17 3.37
C LYS A 42 5.43 -20.31 3.60
N GLU A 43 4.94 -19.65 2.57
CA GLU A 43 3.68 -18.93 2.64
C GLU A 43 2.49 -19.88 2.45
N PRO A 44 1.41 -19.70 3.21
CA PRO A 44 0.20 -20.50 3.03
C PRO A 44 -0.39 -20.29 1.64
N ILE A 45 -0.72 -21.39 0.96
CA ILE A 45 -1.38 -21.34 -0.36
C ILE A 45 -2.89 -21.41 -0.14
N LYS A 46 -3.59 -20.32 -0.45
CA LYS A 46 -5.05 -20.25 -0.48
C LYS A 46 -5.65 -20.69 -1.81
N ASP A 47 -6.93 -21.03 -1.79
CA ASP A 47 -7.73 -21.43 -2.96
C ASP A 47 -7.11 -22.55 -3.82
N ALA A 48 -6.26 -23.40 -3.22
CA ALA A 48 -5.82 -24.62 -3.87
C ALA A 48 -6.96 -25.63 -3.84
N GLU A 49 -7.31 -26.17 -4.99
CA GLU A 49 -8.35 -27.17 -5.15
C GLU A 49 -7.82 -28.54 -4.71
N LEU A 50 -8.53 -29.20 -3.79
CA LEU A 50 -8.22 -30.54 -3.32
C LEU A 50 -9.30 -31.54 -3.75
N LYS A 51 -8.85 -32.68 -4.27
CA LYS A 51 -9.67 -33.83 -4.65
C LYS A 51 -9.11 -35.11 -4.08
N VAL A 52 -9.97 -36.01 -3.63
CA VAL A 52 -9.56 -37.36 -3.23
C VAL A 52 -9.84 -38.32 -4.37
N LEU A 53 -8.80 -39.04 -4.78
CA LEU A 53 -8.86 -40.12 -5.75
C LEU A 53 -8.69 -41.44 -5.02
N VAL A 54 -9.57 -42.41 -5.28
CA VAL A 54 -9.47 -43.78 -4.77
C VAL A 54 -9.38 -44.70 -5.97
N ASP A 55 -8.26 -45.41 -6.08
CA ASP A 55 -7.92 -46.25 -7.25
C ASP A 55 -8.02 -45.47 -8.58
N GLY A 56 -7.62 -44.19 -8.55
CA GLY A 56 -7.65 -43.29 -9.70
C GLY A 56 -9.02 -42.70 -10.04
N LYS A 57 -10.09 -43.01 -9.29
CA LYS A 57 -11.43 -42.44 -9.48
C LYS A 57 -11.73 -41.36 -8.45
N LEU A 58 -12.40 -40.29 -8.89
CA LEU A 58 -12.83 -39.21 -8.02
C LEU A 58 -13.82 -39.72 -6.98
N HIS A 59 -13.53 -39.42 -5.71
CA HIS A 59 -14.36 -39.81 -4.58
C HIS A 59 -14.96 -38.58 -3.91
N LYS A 60 -16.23 -38.69 -3.51
CA LYS A 60 -16.96 -37.58 -2.92
C LYS A 60 -16.47 -37.28 -1.50
N LEU A 61 -16.32 -35.99 -1.23
CA LEU A 61 -15.97 -35.43 0.06
C LEU A 61 -17.23 -35.02 0.81
N ILE A 62 -17.15 -34.97 2.12
CA ILE A 62 -18.21 -34.48 2.99
C ILE A 62 -17.73 -33.17 3.59
N THR A 63 -18.42 -32.09 3.26
CA THR A 63 -18.13 -30.75 3.76
C THR A 63 -19.46 -30.13 4.18
N GLU A 64 -19.55 -29.64 5.42
CA GLU A 64 -20.79 -29.05 5.99
C GLU A 64 -22.05 -29.92 5.80
N HIS A 65 -21.91 -31.24 5.97
CA HIS A 65 -22.98 -32.23 5.77
C HIS A 65 -23.52 -32.36 4.33
N LYS A 66 -22.81 -31.83 3.33
CA LYS A 66 -23.08 -32.04 1.91
C LYS A 66 -21.97 -32.85 1.24
N GLU A 67 -22.35 -33.67 0.27
CA GLU A 67 -21.39 -34.33 -0.61
C GLU A 67 -20.88 -33.35 -1.67
N MET A 68 -19.56 -33.20 -1.77
CA MET A 68 -18.90 -32.32 -2.72
C MET A 68 -17.77 -33.07 -3.44
N ASP A 69 -17.54 -32.74 -4.71
CA ASP A 69 -16.47 -33.36 -5.50
C ASP A 69 -15.07 -32.83 -5.16
N LYS A 70 -15.00 -31.66 -4.50
CA LYS A 70 -13.77 -30.95 -4.19
C LYS A 70 -13.93 -30.03 -2.99
N THR A 71 -12.82 -29.66 -2.38
CA THR A 71 -12.74 -28.60 -1.37
C THR A 71 -11.56 -27.66 -1.67
N PHE A 72 -11.47 -26.55 -0.96
CA PHE A 72 -10.43 -25.54 -1.14
C PHE A 72 -9.69 -25.28 0.17
N THR A 73 -8.42 -24.91 0.09
CA THR A 73 -7.69 -24.37 1.23
C THR A 73 -8.25 -23.02 1.66
N SER A 74 -8.26 -22.75 2.97
CA SER A 74 -8.57 -21.43 3.53
C SER A 74 -7.51 -20.37 3.18
N SER A 75 -7.76 -19.12 3.61
CA SER A 75 -6.78 -18.02 3.56
C SER A 75 -5.46 -18.31 4.27
N HIS A 76 -5.45 -19.22 5.25
CA HIS A 76 -4.24 -19.67 5.97
C HIS A 76 -3.65 -20.97 5.40
N GLY A 77 -4.07 -21.36 4.19
CA GLY A 77 -3.61 -22.57 3.52
C GLY A 77 -4.05 -23.86 4.21
N THR A 78 -4.94 -23.77 5.20
CA THR A 78 -5.42 -24.94 5.93
C THR A 78 -6.51 -25.64 5.13
N PHE A 79 -6.51 -26.96 5.15
CA PHE A 79 -7.60 -27.76 4.60
C PHE A 79 -8.06 -28.82 5.59
N GLN A 80 -9.32 -29.21 5.45
CA GLN A 80 -9.90 -30.36 6.13
C GLN A 80 -10.76 -31.11 5.12
N ILE A 81 -10.49 -32.40 4.98
CA ILE A 81 -11.20 -33.31 4.10
C ILE A 81 -11.77 -34.43 4.95
N VAL A 82 -13.06 -34.71 4.74
CA VAL A 82 -13.74 -35.86 5.32
C VAL A 82 -14.32 -36.68 4.18
N PHE A 83 -14.11 -37.99 4.18
CA PHE A 83 -14.74 -38.90 3.23
C PHE A 83 -14.94 -40.28 3.85
N HIS A 84 -15.84 -41.07 3.25
CA HIS A 84 -16.18 -42.41 3.73
C HIS A 84 -15.76 -43.47 2.72
N LEU A 85 -15.20 -44.58 3.21
CA LEU A 85 -15.00 -45.79 2.40
C LEU A 85 -15.70 -46.99 3.04
N PRO A 86 -16.09 -48.00 2.26
CA PRO A 86 -16.53 -49.28 2.82
C PRO A 86 -15.43 -49.89 3.69
N LYS A 87 -15.82 -50.53 4.79
CA LYS A 87 -14.90 -51.14 5.73
C LYS A 87 -13.84 -52.03 5.07
N GLY A 88 -12.58 -51.82 5.43
CA GLY A 88 -11.47 -52.69 5.02
C GLY A 88 -10.93 -52.46 3.60
N VAL A 89 -11.59 -51.61 2.80
CA VAL A 89 -11.13 -51.22 1.44
C VAL A 89 -9.76 -50.56 1.49
N ILE A 90 -9.44 -49.83 2.56
CA ILE A 90 -8.13 -49.18 2.75
C ILE A 90 -6.93 -50.16 2.72
N LYS A 91 -7.12 -51.46 2.95
CA LYS A 91 -6.02 -52.42 2.87
C LYS A 91 -5.45 -52.56 1.45
N ASN A 92 -6.31 -52.38 0.44
CA ASN A 92 -5.97 -52.65 -0.96
C ASN A 92 -6.12 -51.40 -1.85
N ALA A 93 -6.92 -50.42 -1.43
CA ALA A 93 -7.17 -49.22 -2.23
C ALA A 93 -6.02 -48.23 -2.18
N LYS A 94 -5.70 -47.65 -3.34
CA LYS A 94 -4.74 -46.54 -3.46
C LYS A 94 -5.48 -45.22 -3.28
N ILE A 95 -5.30 -44.59 -2.11
CA ILE A 95 -5.83 -43.26 -1.84
C ILE A 95 -4.78 -42.22 -2.27
N GLN A 96 -5.19 -41.28 -3.12
CA GLN A 96 -4.36 -40.17 -3.54
C GLN A 96 -5.08 -38.85 -3.27
N LEU A 97 -4.36 -37.88 -2.71
CA LEU A 97 -4.80 -36.51 -2.63
C LEU A 97 -4.24 -35.75 -3.83
N GLU A 98 -5.13 -35.33 -4.73
CA GLU A 98 -4.80 -34.47 -5.85
C GLU A 98 -4.98 -33.01 -5.45
N ILE A 99 -3.95 -32.20 -5.70
CA ILE A 99 -3.95 -30.78 -5.39
C ILE A 99 -3.65 -29.98 -6.66
N VAL A 100 -4.51 -29.02 -6.96
CA VAL A 100 -4.46 -28.23 -8.19
C VAL A 100 -4.58 -26.74 -7.86
N LYS A 101 -3.64 -25.94 -8.37
CA LYS A 101 -3.76 -24.47 -8.45
C LYS A 101 -3.00 -24.02 -9.71
N SER A 102 -3.53 -23.03 -10.43
CA SER A 102 -3.01 -22.61 -11.76
C SER A 102 -1.52 -22.25 -11.77
N SER A 103 -1.05 -21.57 -10.72
CA SER A 103 0.34 -21.13 -10.56
C SER A 103 1.31 -22.21 -10.03
N TYR A 104 0.82 -23.43 -9.79
CA TYR A 104 1.57 -24.50 -9.13
C TYR A 104 1.56 -25.79 -9.96
N LYS A 105 2.57 -26.63 -9.77
CA LYS A 105 2.59 -27.97 -10.34
C LYS A 105 1.46 -28.78 -9.70
N ARG A 106 0.74 -29.53 -10.56
CA ARG A 106 -0.25 -30.50 -10.12
C ARG A 106 0.45 -31.57 -9.30
N THR A 107 0.03 -31.72 -8.04
CA THR A 107 0.70 -32.62 -7.09
C THR A 107 -0.25 -33.72 -6.66
N PHE A 108 0.25 -34.95 -6.69
CA PHE A 108 -0.44 -36.14 -6.21
C PHE A 108 0.29 -36.65 -4.98
N ILE A 109 -0.43 -36.81 -3.88
CA ILE A 109 0.11 -37.37 -2.65
C ILE A 109 -0.52 -38.73 -2.42
N ASP A 110 0.30 -39.76 -2.54
CA ASP A 110 -0.10 -41.11 -2.16
C ASP A 110 -0.21 -41.17 -0.64
N ILE A 111 -1.38 -41.61 -0.15
CA ILE A 111 -1.67 -41.77 1.27
C ILE A 111 -1.81 -43.26 1.55
N LYS A 112 -0.96 -43.78 2.43
CA LYS A 112 -0.97 -45.18 2.84
C LYS A 112 -1.75 -45.34 4.14
N LYS A 113 -2.21 -46.58 4.38
CA LYS A 113 -2.88 -46.94 5.64
C LYS A 113 -2.02 -46.64 6.87
N GLU A 114 -0.71 -46.85 6.76
CA GLU A 114 0.27 -46.65 7.83
C GLU A 114 0.40 -45.17 8.24
N ASP A 115 0.00 -44.24 7.38
CA ASP A 115 0.06 -42.80 7.66
C ASP A 115 -1.07 -42.35 8.62
N PHE A 116 -2.12 -43.17 8.81
CA PHE A 116 -3.28 -42.80 9.61
C PHE A 116 -3.15 -43.26 11.07
N ALA A 117 -3.44 -42.35 12.00
CA ALA A 117 -3.78 -42.71 13.36
C ALA A 117 -5.22 -43.25 13.39
N THR A 118 -5.45 -44.40 14.06
CA THR A 118 -6.75 -45.10 14.02
C THR A 118 -7.43 -45.14 15.39
N LYS A 119 -8.73 -44.84 15.43
CA LYS A 119 -9.59 -45.03 16.61
C LYS A 119 -10.92 -45.67 16.19
N GLY A 120 -11.04 -46.99 16.34
CA GLY A 120 -12.19 -47.73 15.81
C GLY A 120 -12.23 -47.68 14.28
N ASN A 121 -13.36 -47.24 13.70
CA ASN A 121 -13.51 -47.06 12.24
C ASN A 121 -13.11 -45.64 11.77
N GLN A 122 -12.46 -44.84 12.61
CA GLN A 122 -12.04 -43.48 12.27
C GLN A 122 -10.54 -43.41 12.06
N PHE A 123 -10.14 -42.79 10.95
CA PHE A 123 -8.77 -42.65 10.49
C PHE A 123 -8.40 -41.17 10.41
N TYR A 124 -7.30 -40.78 11.04
CA TYR A 124 -6.86 -39.39 11.15
C TYR A 124 -5.46 -39.22 10.57
N LEU A 125 -5.29 -38.26 9.66
CA LEU A 125 -4.00 -37.88 9.09
C LEU A 125 -3.86 -36.36 9.12
N THR A 126 -2.74 -35.88 9.68
CA THR A 126 -2.34 -34.48 9.56
C THR A 126 -1.04 -34.39 8.79
N LYS A 127 -1.04 -33.71 7.64
CA LYS A 127 0.14 -33.60 6.77
C LYS A 127 0.25 -32.22 6.15
N ASN A 128 1.40 -31.59 6.36
CA ASN A 128 1.75 -30.34 5.68
C ASN A 128 2.39 -30.65 4.32
N ILE A 129 2.04 -29.84 3.34
CA ILE A 129 2.34 -30.11 1.93
C ILE A 129 3.00 -28.86 1.35
N MET A 130 4.08 -29.04 0.61
CA MET A 130 4.72 -27.96 -0.15
C MET A 130 4.40 -28.15 -1.63
N LEU A 131 3.89 -27.10 -2.29
CA LEU A 131 3.68 -27.10 -3.73
C LEU A 131 4.80 -26.32 -4.43
N GLU A 132 5.32 -26.91 -5.50
CA GLU A 132 6.27 -26.22 -6.37
C GLU A 132 5.55 -25.32 -7.36
N ARG A 133 6.09 -24.11 -7.59
CA ARG A 133 5.53 -23.19 -8.58
C ARG A 133 5.75 -23.70 -10.01
N LYS A 134 4.81 -23.36 -10.90
CA LYS A 134 4.88 -23.60 -12.35
C LYS A 134 4.80 -22.26 -13.08
N LEU A 135 5.75 -22.00 -13.96
CA LEU A 135 5.74 -20.82 -14.85
C LEU A 135 4.83 -21.08 -16.06
N GLY A 136 3.51 -21.06 -15.82
CA GLY A 136 2.49 -21.33 -16.84
C GLY A 136 2.08 -20.11 -17.66
N PRO A 137 1.06 -20.25 -18.54
CA PRO A 137 0.50 -19.14 -19.32
C PRO A 137 0.05 -17.96 -18.46
N ALA A 138 -0.66 -18.21 -17.34
CA ALA A 138 -1.08 -17.17 -16.40
C ALA A 138 0.09 -16.30 -15.91
N PHE A 139 1.25 -16.91 -15.60
CA PHE A 139 2.45 -16.18 -15.17
C PHE A 139 2.93 -15.19 -16.23
N TRP A 140 3.11 -15.64 -17.47
CA TRP A 140 3.62 -14.81 -18.55
C TRP A 140 2.64 -13.73 -18.98
N ILE A 141 1.34 -14.05 -19.03
CA ILE A 141 0.29 -13.11 -19.38
C ILE A 141 0.17 -12.03 -18.31
N ALA A 142 0.08 -12.41 -17.03
CA ALA A 142 0.00 -11.45 -15.94
C ALA A 142 1.26 -10.57 -15.88
N GLY A 143 2.45 -11.16 -16.03
CA GLY A 143 3.70 -10.41 -16.10
C GLY A 143 3.74 -9.43 -17.27
N ALA A 144 3.27 -9.82 -18.46
CA ALA A 144 3.21 -8.94 -19.63
C ALA A 144 2.20 -7.80 -19.45
N VAL A 145 0.99 -8.08 -18.97
CA VAL A 145 -0.03 -7.05 -18.69
C VAL A 145 0.46 -6.09 -17.62
N PHE A 146 1.08 -6.61 -16.56
CA PHE A 146 1.66 -5.80 -15.49
C PHE A 146 2.77 -4.88 -16.01
N LEU A 147 3.75 -5.42 -16.74
CA LEU A 147 4.83 -4.64 -17.33
C LEU A 147 4.31 -3.57 -18.30
N LEU A 148 3.30 -3.90 -19.12
CA LEU A 148 2.70 -2.94 -20.03
C LEU A 148 1.97 -1.82 -19.27
N ALA A 149 1.14 -2.15 -18.29
CA ALA A 149 0.46 -1.16 -17.44
C ALA A 149 1.49 -0.27 -16.72
N TYR A 150 2.56 -0.86 -16.21
CA TYR A 150 3.64 -0.16 -15.54
C TYR A 150 4.36 0.80 -16.50
N ILE A 151 4.73 0.38 -17.71
CA ILE A 151 5.33 1.25 -18.74
C ILE A 151 4.39 2.42 -19.09
N LEU A 152 3.09 2.15 -19.28
CA LEU A 152 2.10 3.19 -19.61
C LEU A 152 2.00 4.24 -18.50
N MET A 153 2.09 3.83 -17.24
CA MET A 153 2.10 4.70 -16.06
C MET A 153 3.41 5.48 -15.93
N SER A 154 4.55 4.79 -15.97
CA SER A 154 5.88 5.41 -15.73
C SER A 154 6.25 6.45 -16.77
N PHE A 155 5.91 6.21 -18.04
CA PHE A 155 6.20 7.15 -19.13
C PHE A 155 5.06 8.14 -19.38
N GLU A 156 4.04 8.17 -18.51
CA GLU A 156 2.86 9.03 -18.61
C GLU A 156 2.16 8.97 -19.99
N LEU A 157 2.27 7.83 -20.70
CA LEU A 157 1.63 7.61 -22.00
C LEU A 157 0.10 7.56 -21.88
N LEU A 158 -0.39 7.15 -20.70
CA LEU A 158 -1.78 7.23 -20.29
C LEU A 158 -1.85 7.73 -18.84
N HIS A 159 -2.98 8.34 -18.48
CA HIS A 159 -3.24 8.70 -17.09
C HIS A 159 -3.15 7.45 -16.21
N ARG A 160 -2.36 7.51 -15.13
CA ARG A 160 -2.02 6.35 -14.28
C ARG A 160 -3.22 5.50 -13.84
N THR A 161 -4.33 6.16 -13.46
CA THR A 161 -5.59 5.50 -13.08
C THR A 161 -6.18 4.66 -14.21
N VAL A 162 -6.12 5.16 -15.44
CA VAL A 162 -6.67 4.48 -16.62
C VAL A 162 -5.80 3.28 -16.99
N ALA A 163 -4.47 3.45 -16.96
CA ALA A 163 -3.55 2.35 -17.20
C ALA A 163 -3.71 1.22 -16.17
N ALA A 164 -3.82 1.57 -14.88
CA ALA A 164 -4.07 0.59 -13.81
C ALA A 164 -5.43 -0.11 -13.98
N LEU A 165 -6.50 0.65 -14.30
CA LEU A 165 -7.83 0.10 -14.57
C LEU A 165 -7.80 -0.90 -15.74
N ILE A 166 -7.22 -0.52 -16.88
CA ILE A 166 -7.15 -1.39 -18.05
C ILE A 166 -6.38 -2.65 -17.71
N GLY A 167 -5.25 -2.53 -17.01
CA GLY A 167 -4.46 -3.68 -16.57
C GLY A 167 -5.26 -4.63 -15.66
N ALA A 168 -5.87 -4.10 -14.60
CA ALA A 168 -6.67 -4.88 -13.65
C ALA A 168 -7.88 -5.55 -14.34
N ALA A 169 -8.62 -4.79 -15.16
CA ALA A 169 -9.76 -5.30 -15.92
C ALA A 169 -9.32 -6.40 -16.91
N THR A 170 -8.16 -6.24 -17.55
CA THR A 170 -7.60 -7.24 -18.48
C THR A 170 -7.26 -8.55 -17.75
N MET A 171 -6.66 -8.48 -16.56
CA MET A 171 -6.35 -9.69 -15.78
C MET A 171 -7.63 -10.41 -15.32
N LEU A 172 -8.64 -9.67 -14.89
CA LEU A 172 -9.93 -10.23 -14.47
C LEU A 172 -10.70 -10.83 -15.65
N ILE A 173 -10.79 -10.13 -16.78
CA ILE A 173 -11.52 -10.66 -17.94
C ILE A 173 -10.85 -11.92 -18.48
N LEU A 174 -9.51 -11.97 -18.54
CA LEU A 174 -8.79 -13.17 -18.96
C LEU A 174 -9.02 -14.35 -18.01
N THR A 175 -9.06 -14.07 -16.70
CA THR A 175 -9.36 -15.10 -15.68
C THR A 175 -10.76 -15.68 -15.87
N TYR A 176 -11.79 -14.86 -16.06
CA TYR A 176 -13.18 -15.32 -16.14
C TYR A 176 -13.64 -15.73 -17.54
N THR A 177 -12.82 -15.50 -18.57
CA THR A 177 -13.06 -16.00 -19.94
C THR A 177 -12.17 -17.19 -20.25
N LEU A 178 -10.90 -16.95 -20.61
CA LEU A 178 -9.94 -17.99 -20.95
C LEU A 178 -9.65 -18.93 -19.77
N GLY A 179 -9.54 -18.39 -18.55
CA GLY A 179 -9.34 -19.17 -17.33
C GLY A 179 -10.49 -20.12 -17.00
N THR A 180 -11.71 -19.79 -17.45
CA THR A 180 -12.89 -20.66 -17.31
C THR A 180 -12.82 -21.86 -18.26
N PHE A 181 -12.33 -21.67 -19.49
CA PHE A 181 -12.14 -22.75 -20.46
C PHE A 181 -10.89 -23.59 -20.17
N ASN A 182 -9.81 -22.94 -19.76
CA ASN A 182 -8.55 -23.57 -19.43
C ASN A 182 -7.98 -22.98 -18.12
N PRO A 183 -7.99 -23.76 -17.02
CA PRO A 183 -7.48 -23.32 -15.71
C PRO A 183 -6.04 -22.79 -15.72
N GLU A 184 -5.22 -23.13 -16.72
CA GLU A 184 -3.85 -22.60 -16.84
C GLU A 184 -3.78 -21.10 -17.16
N PHE A 185 -4.89 -20.50 -17.58
CA PHE A 185 -5.04 -19.06 -17.84
C PHE A 185 -5.68 -18.31 -16.66
N HIS A 186 -6.01 -19.00 -15.57
CA HIS A 186 -6.58 -18.37 -14.38
C HIS A 186 -5.49 -17.59 -13.62
N ILE A 187 -5.58 -16.26 -13.62
CA ILE A 187 -4.60 -15.35 -13.00
C ILE A 187 -4.97 -15.06 -11.55
N ILE A 188 -6.15 -14.50 -11.33
CA ILE A 188 -6.63 -14.07 -10.00
C ILE A 188 -8.17 -14.15 -9.94
N SER A 189 -8.71 -14.71 -8.86
CA SER A 189 -10.16 -14.70 -8.61
C SER A 189 -10.64 -13.29 -8.21
N PHE A 190 -11.92 -13.01 -8.40
CA PHE A 190 -12.53 -11.75 -8.01
C PHE A 190 -12.44 -11.53 -6.49
N GLU A 191 -12.70 -12.58 -5.71
CA GLU A 191 -12.57 -12.55 -4.25
C GLU A 191 -11.14 -12.18 -3.85
N ARG A 192 -10.14 -12.81 -4.47
CA ARG A 192 -8.73 -12.50 -4.21
C ARG A 192 -8.37 -11.09 -4.66
N ALA A 193 -8.90 -10.61 -5.77
CA ALA A 193 -8.69 -9.25 -6.25
C ALA A 193 -9.24 -8.23 -5.24
N ILE A 194 -10.42 -8.47 -4.67
CA ILE A 194 -10.97 -7.62 -3.60
C ILE A 194 -10.12 -7.70 -2.33
N GLU A 195 -9.68 -8.88 -1.91
CA GLU A 195 -8.77 -9.05 -0.77
C GLU A 195 -7.40 -8.39 -0.96
N ALA A 196 -6.95 -8.22 -2.21
CA ALA A 196 -5.68 -7.55 -2.48
C ALA A 196 -5.76 -6.03 -2.23
N ILE A 197 -6.97 -5.45 -2.24
CA ILE A 197 -7.17 -4.02 -2.00
C ILE A 197 -6.96 -3.71 -0.53
N ASP A 198 -5.96 -2.87 -0.25
CA ASP A 198 -5.72 -2.36 1.09
C ASP A 198 -6.73 -1.25 1.44
N MET A 199 -7.83 -1.63 2.07
CA MET A 199 -8.89 -0.69 2.48
C MET A 199 -8.40 0.31 3.54
N ASN A 200 -7.35 -0.02 4.28
CA ASN A 200 -6.73 0.88 5.25
C ASN A 200 -6.10 2.07 4.54
N VAL A 201 -5.32 1.82 3.49
CA VAL A 201 -4.74 2.88 2.65
C VAL A 201 -5.85 3.73 2.02
N ILE A 202 -6.87 3.10 1.43
CA ILE A 202 -7.96 3.82 0.75
C ILE A 202 -8.72 4.73 1.71
N PHE A 203 -9.15 4.21 2.87
CA PHE A 203 -9.91 4.99 3.83
C PHE A 203 -9.09 6.03 4.57
N LEU A 204 -7.79 5.77 4.80
CA LEU A 204 -6.88 6.76 5.36
C LEU A 204 -6.75 7.96 4.41
N LEU A 205 -6.48 7.71 3.13
CA LEU A 205 -6.39 8.76 2.11
C LEU A 205 -7.71 9.53 1.99
N LEU A 206 -8.85 8.85 1.90
CA LEU A 206 -10.16 9.48 1.84
C LEU A 206 -10.42 10.39 3.05
N GLY A 207 -10.14 9.90 4.26
CA GLY A 207 -10.32 10.67 5.49
C GLY A 207 -9.44 11.94 5.50
N MET A 208 -8.17 11.81 5.14
CA MET A 208 -7.25 12.93 5.07
C MET A 208 -7.67 13.93 3.97
N MET A 209 -7.98 13.48 2.75
CA MET A 209 -8.45 14.35 1.67
C MET A 209 -9.69 15.17 2.07
N ILE A 210 -10.64 14.58 2.79
CA ILE A 210 -11.82 15.30 3.31
C ILE A 210 -11.40 16.38 4.31
N ILE A 211 -10.58 16.05 5.31
CA ILE A 211 -10.17 17.02 6.33
C ILE A 211 -9.44 18.20 5.69
N ILE A 212 -8.58 17.93 4.72
CA ILE A 212 -7.76 18.95 4.06
C ILE A 212 -8.54 19.76 3.04
N GLY A 213 -9.43 19.13 2.29
CA GLY A 213 -10.40 19.82 1.46
C GLY A 213 -11.21 20.86 2.24
N ILE A 214 -11.62 20.53 3.47
CA ILE A 214 -12.32 21.49 4.34
C ILE A 214 -11.38 22.59 4.82
N LEU A 215 -10.18 22.24 5.33
CA LEU A 215 -9.23 23.21 5.86
C LEU A 215 -8.70 24.19 4.81
N LYS A 216 -8.53 23.75 3.57
CA LYS A 216 -8.13 24.59 2.44
C LYS A 216 -9.05 25.80 2.24
N ASN A 217 -10.35 25.63 2.43
CA ASN A 217 -11.34 26.70 2.30
C ASN A 217 -11.19 27.82 3.35
N THR A 218 -10.38 27.60 4.40
CA THR A 218 -10.13 28.59 5.46
C THR A 218 -9.01 29.59 5.14
N GLY A 219 -8.27 29.38 4.05
CA GLY A 219 -7.13 30.22 3.68
C GLY A 219 -5.86 29.98 4.51
N ILE A 220 -5.80 28.92 5.33
CA ILE A 220 -4.64 28.62 6.18
C ILE A 220 -3.34 28.49 5.39
N PHE A 221 -3.36 27.84 4.23
CA PHE A 221 -2.16 27.58 3.44
C PHE A 221 -1.57 28.86 2.86
N GLN A 222 -2.42 29.72 2.30
CA GLN A 222 -2.05 31.05 1.83
C GLN A 222 -1.51 31.90 2.99
N TRP A 223 -2.18 31.86 4.14
CA TRP A 223 -1.76 32.59 5.33
C TRP A 223 -0.38 32.14 5.83
N CYS A 224 -0.09 30.84 5.84
CA CYS A 224 1.21 30.30 6.22
C CYS A 224 2.34 30.74 5.27
N ALA A 225 2.05 30.86 3.99
CA ALA A 225 3.00 31.40 3.02
C ALA A 225 3.25 32.91 3.23
N TYR A 226 2.20 33.71 3.53
CA TYR A 226 2.37 35.10 3.99
C TYR A 226 3.27 35.18 5.23
N ILE A 227 3.05 34.33 6.23
CA ILE A 227 3.87 34.28 7.44
C ILE A 227 5.32 33.94 7.10
N SER A 228 5.55 32.97 6.20
CA SER A 228 6.89 32.61 5.73
C SER A 228 7.61 33.81 5.12
N TYR A 229 6.92 34.57 4.27
CA TYR A 229 7.45 35.79 3.68
C TYR A 229 7.73 36.89 4.72
N LYS A 230 6.78 37.15 5.62
CA LYS A 230 6.92 38.14 6.68
C LYS A 230 8.12 37.88 7.58
N ILE A 231 8.34 36.62 7.98
CA ILE A 231 9.49 36.23 8.80
C ILE A 231 10.80 36.37 8.01
N SER A 232 10.78 36.06 6.71
CA SER A 232 11.96 36.18 5.84
C SER A 232 12.41 37.63 5.60
N LYS A 233 11.53 38.62 5.80
CA LYS A 233 11.78 40.05 5.56
C LYS A 233 12.42 40.32 4.17
N GLY A 234 11.92 39.64 3.14
CA GLY A 234 12.41 39.79 1.76
C GLY A 234 13.74 39.10 1.45
N ASN A 235 14.39 38.43 2.40
CA ASN A 235 15.57 37.63 2.12
C ASN A 235 15.17 36.29 1.49
N VAL A 236 15.51 36.08 0.21
CA VAL A 236 15.13 34.90 -0.57
C VAL A 236 15.67 33.58 0.02
N MET A 237 16.88 33.59 0.57
CA MET A 237 17.44 32.39 1.21
C MET A 237 16.68 32.05 2.49
N ALA A 238 16.41 33.04 3.34
CA ALA A 238 15.63 32.84 4.55
C ALA A 238 14.21 32.38 4.22
N LEU A 239 13.58 32.98 3.21
CA LEU A 239 12.28 32.57 2.68
C LEU A 239 12.31 31.10 2.27
N THR A 240 13.28 30.70 1.44
CA THR A 240 13.41 29.31 0.97
C THR A 240 13.54 28.35 2.15
N ILE A 241 14.39 28.65 3.13
CA ILE A 241 14.56 27.80 4.32
C ILE A 241 13.25 27.67 5.09
N ILE A 242 12.61 28.79 5.43
CA ILE A 242 11.37 28.81 6.20
C ILE A 242 10.26 28.06 5.46
N SER A 243 10.10 28.32 4.17
CA SER A 243 9.12 27.64 3.32
C SER A 243 9.41 26.14 3.21
N CYS A 244 10.67 25.72 3.03
CA CYS A 244 11.02 24.29 2.97
C CYS A 244 10.67 23.58 4.29
N PHE A 245 11.02 24.15 5.44
CA PHE A 245 10.66 23.55 6.73
C PHE A 245 9.15 23.53 6.96
N PHE A 246 8.45 24.59 6.56
CA PHE A 246 7.00 24.62 6.66
C PHE A 246 6.35 23.55 5.79
N ILE A 247 6.79 23.43 4.52
CA ILE A 247 6.33 22.42 3.57
C ILE A 247 6.63 21.01 4.09
N ALA A 248 7.84 20.78 4.62
CA ALA A 248 8.22 19.48 5.17
C ALA A 248 7.35 19.08 6.37
N ILE A 249 7.11 20.01 7.31
CA ILE A 249 6.25 19.75 8.47
C ILE A 249 4.81 19.51 8.02
N THR A 250 4.31 20.31 7.08
CA THR A 250 2.97 20.19 6.49
C THR A 250 2.82 18.81 5.84
N SER A 251 3.74 18.45 4.95
CA SER A 251 3.78 17.15 4.27
C SER A 251 4.05 15.96 5.21
N ALA A 252 4.55 16.18 6.43
CA ALA A 252 4.68 15.13 7.43
C ALA A 252 3.32 14.71 8.03
N PHE A 253 2.27 15.53 7.87
CA PHE A 253 0.91 15.22 8.33
C PHE A 253 -0.12 15.17 7.21
N LEU A 254 0.30 15.48 6.00
CA LEU A 254 -0.54 15.72 4.82
C LEU A 254 0.13 15.02 3.66
N ASP A 255 -0.64 14.61 2.65
CA ASP A 255 0.00 14.10 1.45
C ASP A 255 0.80 15.21 0.74
N ASN A 256 1.91 14.78 0.13
CA ASN A 256 2.86 15.62 -0.61
C ASN A 256 2.20 16.36 -1.79
N VAL A 257 1.29 15.71 -2.52
CA VAL A 257 0.60 16.31 -3.67
C VAL A 257 -0.26 17.49 -3.24
N THR A 258 -1.12 17.29 -2.24
CA THR A 258 -1.98 18.33 -1.70
C THR A 258 -1.18 19.47 -1.09
N THR A 259 -0.10 19.16 -0.37
CA THR A 259 0.79 20.17 0.17
C THR A 259 1.34 21.07 -0.95
N MET A 260 1.86 20.48 -2.02
CA MET A 260 2.41 21.25 -3.13
C MET A 260 1.35 21.94 -3.99
N LEU A 261 0.17 21.36 -4.19
CA LEU A 261 -0.96 22.02 -4.88
C LEU A 261 -1.32 23.36 -4.24
N LEU A 262 -1.24 23.42 -2.91
CA LEU A 262 -1.62 24.60 -2.13
C LEU A 262 -0.49 25.62 -2.02
N TYR A 263 0.75 25.15 -1.89
CA TYR A 263 1.92 26.01 -1.77
C TYR A 263 2.43 26.58 -3.09
N THR A 264 2.31 25.83 -4.19
CA THR A 264 2.90 26.20 -5.49
C THR A 264 2.40 27.54 -6.02
N PRO A 265 1.08 27.82 -6.09
CA PRO A 265 0.58 29.10 -6.59
C PRO A 265 1.14 30.28 -5.79
N VAL A 266 1.26 30.11 -4.48
CA VAL A 266 1.73 31.17 -3.59
C VAL A 266 3.24 31.40 -3.73
N LEU A 267 4.03 30.33 -3.82
CA LEU A 267 5.47 30.46 -4.06
C LEU A 267 5.78 31.09 -5.42
N ILE A 268 4.95 30.82 -6.44
CA ILE A 268 5.03 31.48 -7.74
C ILE A 268 4.79 32.98 -7.60
N GLU A 269 3.71 33.40 -6.94
CA GLU A 269 3.38 34.81 -6.76
C GLU A 269 4.48 35.56 -6.00
N ILE A 270 4.99 34.96 -4.93
CA ILE A 270 6.11 35.52 -4.16
C ILE A 270 7.38 35.61 -5.02
N ALA A 271 7.72 34.57 -5.80
CA ALA A 271 8.90 34.59 -6.66
C ALA A 271 8.82 35.67 -7.76
N ILE A 272 7.65 35.84 -8.38
CA ILE A 272 7.41 36.87 -9.38
C ILE A 272 7.58 38.27 -8.76
N ALA A 273 7.01 38.49 -7.57
CA ALA A 273 7.16 39.76 -6.85
C ALA A 273 8.62 40.06 -6.46
N LEU A 274 9.38 39.02 -6.10
CA LEU A 274 10.82 39.09 -5.81
C LEU A 274 11.70 39.22 -7.08
N LYS A 275 11.10 39.15 -8.28
CA LYS A 275 11.78 39.17 -9.58
C LYS A 275 12.82 38.05 -9.74
N ILE A 276 12.54 36.88 -9.18
CA ILE A 276 13.36 35.66 -9.32
C ILE A 276 12.60 34.58 -10.09
N ASN A 277 13.33 33.62 -10.65
CA ASN A 277 12.67 32.46 -11.25
C ASN A 277 11.93 31.61 -10.18
N PRO A 278 10.60 31.38 -10.30
CA PRO A 278 9.83 30.55 -9.37
C PRO A 278 10.38 29.15 -9.14
N LEU A 279 11.00 28.55 -10.15
CA LEU A 279 11.59 27.21 -10.06
C LEU A 279 12.64 27.11 -8.95
N SER A 280 13.28 28.22 -8.60
CA SER A 280 14.30 28.28 -7.53
C SER A 280 13.72 28.25 -6.11
N LEU A 281 12.40 28.43 -5.97
CA LEU A 281 11.66 28.18 -4.73
C LEU A 281 10.90 26.84 -4.81
N LEU A 282 10.33 26.54 -5.98
CA LEU A 282 9.50 25.35 -6.18
C LEU A 282 10.29 24.04 -6.11
N ILE A 283 11.46 23.95 -6.76
CA ILE A 283 12.26 22.71 -6.74
C ILE A 283 12.71 22.36 -5.30
N PRO A 284 13.28 23.30 -4.51
CA PRO A 284 13.50 23.07 -3.09
C PRO A 284 12.25 22.69 -2.30
N GLY A 285 11.11 23.34 -2.60
CA GLY A 285 9.83 23.02 -1.97
C GLY A 285 9.38 21.59 -2.22
N ILE A 286 9.49 21.10 -3.46
CA ILE A 286 9.22 19.71 -3.83
C ILE A 286 10.11 18.76 -3.01
N MET A 287 11.42 19.01 -2.99
CA MET A 287 12.39 18.20 -2.25
C MET A 287 12.07 18.14 -0.75
N ALA A 288 11.69 19.28 -0.19
CA ALA A 288 11.29 19.40 1.20
C ALA A 288 9.97 18.67 1.49
N SER A 289 9.00 18.71 0.56
CA SER A 289 7.73 17.98 0.70
C SER A 289 7.98 16.47 0.73
N ASN A 290 8.75 15.95 -0.23
CA ASN A 290 9.05 14.51 -0.28
C ASN A 290 9.86 14.07 0.94
N ALA A 291 10.86 14.86 1.37
CA ALA A 291 11.61 14.57 2.58
C ALA A 291 10.73 14.60 3.85
N GLY A 292 9.88 15.62 3.99
CA GLY A 292 8.94 15.75 5.10
C GLY A 292 7.92 14.61 5.15
N GLY A 293 7.33 14.26 4.01
CA GLY A 293 6.41 13.12 3.89
C GLY A 293 7.05 11.77 4.22
N THR A 294 8.36 11.63 3.97
CA THR A 294 9.13 10.44 4.34
C THR A 294 9.22 10.24 5.87
N ALA A 295 9.12 11.30 6.67
CA ALA A 295 9.37 11.23 8.12
C ALA A 295 8.30 10.45 8.90
N THR A 296 7.07 10.38 8.39
CA THR A 296 5.94 9.78 9.11
C THR A 296 5.21 8.75 8.27
N LEU A 297 4.37 7.96 8.93
CA LEU A 297 3.55 6.93 8.32
C LEU A 297 2.54 7.50 7.29
N ILE A 298 2.05 8.72 7.48
CA ILE A 298 0.92 9.28 6.70
C ILE A 298 1.34 10.28 5.63
N GLY A 299 2.59 10.75 5.65
CA GLY A 299 3.01 11.88 4.81
C GLY A 299 3.19 11.57 3.32
N ASP A 300 3.42 10.30 2.97
CA ASP A 300 3.58 9.85 1.59
C ASP A 300 2.92 8.46 1.42
N PRO A 301 2.21 8.17 0.31
CA PRO A 301 1.53 6.89 0.18
C PRO A 301 2.43 5.64 0.26
N PRO A 302 3.70 5.63 -0.22
CA PRO A 302 4.63 4.53 0.07
C PRO A 302 4.70 4.15 1.55
N ASN A 303 4.77 5.13 2.44
CA ASN A 303 4.85 4.90 3.88
C ASN A 303 3.54 4.32 4.42
N ILE A 304 2.39 4.84 3.95
CA ILE A 304 1.06 4.31 4.33
C ILE A 304 0.98 2.84 3.95
N MET A 305 1.40 2.49 2.74
CA MET A 305 1.40 1.13 2.23
C MET A 305 2.33 0.21 3.01
N ILE A 306 3.56 0.66 3.33
CA ILE A 306 4.50 -0.11 4.15
C ILE A 306 3.92 -0.35 5.55
N GLY A 307 3.41 0.69 6.21
CA GLY A 307 2.87 0.56 7.56
C GLY A 307 1.61 -0.30 7.63
N SER A 308 0.70 -0.17 6.66
CA SER A 308 -0.49 -1.03 6.57
C SER A 308 -0.12 -2.49 6.33
N PHE A 309 0.85 -2.75 5.44
CA PHE A 309 1.31 -4.11 5.14
C PHE A 309 2.05 -4.77 6.32
N THR A 310 2.82 -4.00 7.09
CA THR A 310 3.67 -4.50 8.18
C THR A 310 3.04 -4.45 9.56
N GLY A 311 2.01 -3.62 9.75
CA GLY A 311 1.47 -3.25 11.06
C GLY A 311 2.38 -2.29 11.85
N LEU A 312 3.38 -1.67 11.20
CA LEU A 312 4.26 -0.70 11.85
C LEU A 312 3.48 0.57 12.25
N THR A 313 3.71 1.01 13.48
CA THR A 313 3.02 2.14 14.07
C THR A 313 3.57 3.48 13.62
N PHE A 314 2.75 4.53 13.70
CA PHE A 314 3.13 5.91 13.41
C PHE A 314 4.40 6.33 14.16
N MET A 315 4.49 6.01 15.46
CA MET A 315 5.65 6.38 16.27
C MET A 315 6.92 5.61 15.87
N GLN A 316 6.80 4.36 15.39
CA GLN A 316 7.95 3.63 14.86
C GLN A 316 8.52 4.31 13.60
N PHE A 317 7.66 4.79 12.69
CA PHE A 317 8.10 5.60 11.56
C PHE A 317 8.79 6.88 12.01
N VAL A 318 8.17 7.62 12.95
CA VAL A 318 8.74 8.87 13.46
C VAL A 318 10.13 8.64 14.05
N TYR A 319 10.31 7.62 14.90
CA TYR A 319 11.59 7.35 15.52
C TYR A 319 12.65 6.84 14.54
N ALA A 320 12.26 6.01 13.56
CA ALA A 320 13.21 5.46 12.59
C ALA A 320 13.63 6.46 11.51
N LEU A 321 12.70 7.27 11.01
CA LEU A 321 12.89 8.06 9.79
C LEU A 321 13.12 9.56 10.05
N THR A 322 12.48 10.15 11.07
CA THR A 322 12.60 11.60 11.33
C THR A 322 14.05 12.05 11.55
N PRO A 323 14.91 11.35 12.31
CA PRO A 323 16.29 11.80 12.53
C PRO A 323 17.09 11.92 11.22
N VAL A 324 16.99 10.92 10.33
CA VAL A 324 17.69 10.94 9.04
C VAL A 324 17.08 11.94 8.07
N VAL A 325 15.76 12.13 8.10
CA VAL A 325 15.08 13.17 7.31
C VAL A 325 15.53 14.56 7.73
N LEU A 326 15.70 14.84 9.02
CA LEU A 326 16.24 16.13 9.49
C LEU A 326 17.65 16.38 8.96
N ILE A 327 18.49 15.34 8.89
CA ILE A 327 19.83 15.44 8.28
C ILE A 327 19.71 15.73 6.77
N CYS A 328 18.78 15.07 6.06
CA CYS A 328 18.51 15.35 4.65
C CYS A 328 18.02 16.79 4.44
N MET A 329 17.15 17.30 5.31
CA MET A 329 16.68 18.70 5.28
C MET A 329 17.82 19.69 5.53
N MET A 330 18.75 19.39 6.44
CA MET A 330 19.96 20.20 6.61
C MET A 330 20.83 20.17 5.34
N ALA A 331 20.99 19.00 4.72
CA ALA A 331 21.69 18.87 3.46
C ALA A 331 21.01 19.68 2.33
N LEU A 332 19.67 19.74 2.31
CA LEU A 332 18.90 20.57 1.38
C LEU A 332 19.19 22.06 1.57
N VAL A 333 19.22 22.54 2.82
CA VAL A 333 19.57 23.94 3.13
C VAL A 333 20.97 24.28 2.63
N ILE A 334 21.95 23.40 2.88
CA ILE A 334 23.33 23.57 2.42
C ILE A 334 23.39 23.55 0.89
N TYR A 335 22.72 22.59 0.27
CA TYR A 335 22.63 22.47 -1.19
C TYR A 335 22.06 23.73 -1.81
N ASN A 336 20.93 24.24 -1.30
CA ASN A 336 20.29 25.46 -1.80
C ASN A 336 21.19 26.68 -1.66
N LYS A 337 21.91 26.80 -0.54
CA LYS A 337 22.83 27.92 -0.28
C LYS A 337 23.92 28.01 -1.35
N PHE A 338 24.49 26.88 -1.75
CA PHE A 338 25.56 26.85 -2.75
C PHE A 338 25.02 26.91 -4.18
N PHE A 339 23.97 26.16 -4.45
CA PHE A 339 23.48 25.96 -5.81
C PHE A 339 22.64 27.14 -6.32
N TYR A 340 21.70 27.64 -5.50
CA TYR A 340 20.80 28.73 -5.87
C TYR A 340 21.29 30.10 -5.41
N SER A 341 22.46 30.20 -4.78
CA SER A 341 23.02 31.46 -4.25
C SER A 341 22.94 32.64 -5.22
N LYS A 342 23.35 32.41 -6.47
CA LYS A 342 23.37 33.45 -7.51
C LYS A 342 21.98 33.93 -7.89
N GLU A 343 20.99 33.04 -7.87
CA GLU A 343 19.60 33.40 -8.15
C GLU A 343 18.97 34.12 -6.95
N TYR A 344 19.23 33.63 -5.73
CA TYR A 344 18.72 34.26 -4.51
C TYR A 344 19.26 35.67 -4.31
N GLN A 345 20.48 35.96 -4.78
CA GLN A 345 21.05 37.31 -4.79
C GLN A 345 20.38 38.27 -5.80
N LYS A 346 19.67 37.75 -6.81
CA LYS A 346 18.91 38.59 -7.76
C LYS A 346 17.62 39.14 -7.14
N GLY A 347 17.14 38.52 -6.07
CA GLY A 347 15.93 38.95 -5.36
C GLY A 347 16.02 40.41 -4.97
N LYS A 348 15.13 41.22 -5.55
CA LYS A 348 15.02 42.64 -5.24
C LYS A 348 13.61 42.90 -4.75
N VAL A 349 13.51 43.53 -3.59
CA VAL A 349 12.23 44.01 -3.08
C VAL A 349 12.32 45.51 -2.99
N ASP A 350 11.54 46.19 -3.83
CA ASP A 350 11.56 47.65 -3.91
C ASP A 350 10.98 48.25 -2.61
N ASP A 351 9.91 47.63 -2.07
CA ASP A 351 9.34 47.95 -0.75
C ASP A 351 8.82 46.66 -0.06
N ILE A 352 9.57 46.20 0.94
CA ILE A 352 9.26 44.97 1.69
C ILE A 352 7.97 45.13 2.49
N ASP A 353 7.77 46.28 3.11
CA ASP A 353 6.63 46.51 4.00
C ASP A 353 5.34 46.66 3.20
N ALA A 354 5.38 47.34 2.05
CA ALA A 354 4.23 47.40 1.13
C ALA A 354 3.82 46.02 0.64
N PHE A 355 4.78 45.17 0.25
CA PHE A 355 4.46 43.82 -0.22
C PHE A 355 3.98 42.90 0.91
N ILE A 356 4.54 43.01 2.13
CA ILE A 356 4.00 42.31 3.31
C ILE A 356 2.55 42.73 3.56
N ASN A 357 2.21 44.02 3.42
CA ASN A 357 0.84 44.50 3.60
C ASN A 357 -0.10 44.00 2.51
N TYR A 358 0.34 43.97 1.24
CA TYR A 358 -0.41 43.35 0.15
C TYR A 358 -0.72 41.88 0.44
N LEU A 359 0.30 41.08 0.76
CA LEU A 359 0.14 39.66 1.08
C LEU A 359 -0.76 39.43 2.30
N LYS A 360 -0.69 40.31 3.30
CA LYS A 360 -1.55 40.22 4.49
C LYS A 360 -3.03 40.38 4.14
N GLU A 361 -3.37 41.23 3.19
CA GLU A 361 -4.76 41.46 2.76
C GLU A 361 -5.27 40.36 1.83
N GLU A 362 -4.42 39.90 0.90
CA GLU A 362 -4.76 38.85 -0.07
C GLU A 362 -4.85 37.47 0.61
N TYR A 363 -3.88 37.13 1.46
CA TYR A 363 -3.74 35.81 2.08
C TYR A 363 -4.24 35.77 3.52
N LYS A 364 -5.40 36.38 3.76
CA LYS A 364 -6.06 36.35 5.06
C LYS A 364 -6.82 35.04 5.29
N ILE A 365 -6.91 34.66 6.55
CA ILE A 365 -7.81 33.58 6.99
C ILE A 365 -9.25 34.01 6.71
N THR A 366 -9.92 33.28 5.83
CA THR A 366 -11.29 33.55 5.37
C THR A 366 -12.33 33.12 6.41
N ASP A 367 -12.08 31.99 7.08
CA ASP A 367 -12.98 31.43 8.10
C ASP A 367 -12.22 30.95 9.34
N LYS A 368 -12.11 31.83 10.33
CA LYS A 368 -11.43 31.54 11.61
C LYS A 368 -12.14 30.47 12.43
N THR A 369 -13.46 30.38 12.34
CA THR A 369 -14.24 29.43 13.12
C THR A 369 -14.02 28.03 12.58
N LEU A 370 -14.21 27.84 11.27
CA LEU A 370 -13.96 26.56 10.61
C LEU A 370 -12.50 26.13 10.79
N LEU A 371 -11.55 27.08 10.73
CA LEU A 371 -10.15 26.80 10.98
C LEU A 371 -9.91 26.29 12.41
N THR A 372 -10.50 26.94 13.42
CA THR A 372 -10.31 26.54 14.83
C THR A 372 -10.85 25.14 15.09
N TYR A 373 -12.06 24.83 14.59
CA TYR A 373 -12.62 23.48 14.68
C TYR A 373 -11.79 22.46 13.89
N GLY A 374 -11.33 22.82 12.69
CA GLY A 374 -10.51 21.95 11.87
C GLY A 374 -9.14 21.64 12.50
N LEU A 375 -8.47 22.63 13.09
CA LEU A 375 -7.22 22.43 13.83
C LEU A 375 -7.43 21.60 15.10
N PHE A 376 -8.56 21.81 15.80
CA PHE A 376 -8.91 20.99 16.95
C PHE A 376 -9.14 19.52 16.57
N VAL A 377 -9.88 19.27 15.49
CA VAL A 377 -10.09 17.91 14.96
C VAL A 377 -8.76 17.30 14.50
N MET A 378 -7.92 18.05 13.78
CA MET A 378 -6.58 17.60 13.38
C MET A 378 -5.72 17.22 14.58
N ALA A 379 -5.75 18.00 15.66
CA ALA A 379 -5.02 17.67 16.89
C ALA A 379 -5.51 16.35 17.51
N ILE A 380 -6.83 16.08 17.49
CA ILE A 380 -7.39 14.79 17.93
C ILE A 380 -6.93 13.65 17.02
N VAL A 381 -6.99 13.83 15.70
CA VAL A 381 -6.55 12.82 14.72
C VAL A 381 -5.07 12.49 14.92
N ILE A 382 -4.21 13.51 15.07
CA ILE A 382 -2.77 13.34 15.33
C ILE A 382 -2.54 12.62 16.67
N LEU A 383 -3.29 12.97 17.72
CA LEU A 383 -3.21 12.27 19.01
C LEU A 383 -3.56 10.78 18.86
N PHE A 384 -4.60 10.46 18.08
CA PHE A 384 -4.93 9.08 17.80
C PHE A 384 -3.90 8.38 16.91
N PHE A 385 -3.30 9.05 15.93
CA PHE A 385 -2.16 8.49 15.19
C PHE A 385 -0.97 8.20 16.10
N ILE A 386 -0.67 9.07 17.08
CA ILE A 386 0.43 8.81 18.03
C ILE A 386 0.11 7.59 18.90
N THR A 387 -1.15 7.40 19.28
CA THR A 387 -1.57 6.38 20.25
C THR A 387 -2.12 5.09 19.62
N HIS A 388 -2.34 5.03 18.30
CA HIS A 388 -3.06 3.92 17.63
C HIS A 388 -2.46 2.53 17.91
N GLY A 389 -1.13 2.44 18.06
CA GLY A 389 -0.43 1.20 18.40
C GLY A 389 -0.80 0.65 19.79
N ILE A 390 -1.18 1.53 20.73
CA ILE A 390 -1.67 1.14 22.07
C ILE A 390 -3.08 0.55 21.97
N TRP A 391 -3.90 1.08 21.07
CA TRP A 391 -5.29 0.67 20.88
C TRP A 391 -5.46 -0.54 19.97
N HIS A 392 -4.38 -1.04 19.35
CA HIS A 392 -4.42 -2.00 18.26
C HIS A 392 -5.40 -1.57 17.15
N MET A 393 -5.37 -0.27 16.85
CA MET A 393 -6.30 0.38 15.95
C MET A 393 -5.60 0.70 14.63
N GLU A 394 -6.33 0.44 13.55
CA GLU A 394 -5.93 0.78 12.21
C GLU A 394 -5.90 2.29 11.98
N VAL A 395 -4.92 2.78 11.21
CA VAL A 395 -4.71 4.22 11.00
C VAL A 395 -5.83 4.88 10.21
N CYS A 396 -6.58 4.14 9.40
CA CYS A 396 -7.72 4.74 8.70
C CYS A 396 -8.85 5.20 9.64
N ILE A 397 -8.97 4.58 10.83
CA ILE A 397 -10.08 4.83 11.76
C ILE A 397 -10.04 6.26 12.32
N PRO A 398 -8.90 6.76 12.87
CA PRO A 398 -8.79 8.16 13.27
C PRO A 398 -9.08 9.16 12.16
N ALA A 399 -8.58 8.89 10.95
CA ALA A 399 -8.76 9.77 9.81
C ALA A 399 -10.24 9.87 9.40
N LEU A 400 -10.93 8.73 9.30
CA LEU A 400 -12.36 8.70 9.01
C LEU A 400 -13.19 9.35 10.11
N PHE A 401 -12.84 9.13 11.39
CA PHE A 401 -13.53 9.76 12.51
C PHE A 401 -13.37 11.29 12.48
N GLY A 402 -12.15 11.79 12.29
CA GLY A 402 -11.90 13.23 12.14
C GLY A 402 -12.61 13.83 10.93
N ALA A 403 -12.55 13.14 9.78
CA ALA A 403 -13.26 13.53 8.58
C ALA A 403 -14.77 13.62 8.82
N ALA A 404 -15.37 12.61 9.45
CA ALA A 404 -16.79 12.60 9.75
C ALA A 404 -17.21 13.77 10.66
N LEU A 405 -16.44 14.05 11.72
CA LEU A 405 -16.70 15.16 12.63
C LEU A 405 -16.62 16.51 11.91
N LEU A 406 -15.50 16.76 11.22
CA LEU A 406 -15.27 18.06 10.57
C LEU A 406 -16.23 18.27 9.40
N PHE A 407 -16.50 17.22 8.63
CA PHE A 407 -17.42 17.27 7.50
C PHE A 407 -18.86 17.52 7.94
N THR A 408 -19.31 16.84 9.00
CA THR A 408 -20.63 17.09 9.59
C THR A 408 -20.76 18.54 10.05
N TYR A 409 -19.76 19.06 10.75
CA TYR A 409 -19.74 20.46 11.18
C TYR A 409 -19.81 21.41 9.98
N ALA A 410 -18.98 21.21 8.96
CA ALA A 410 -18.90 22.06 7.78
C ALA A 410 -20.22 22.11 6.98
N ILE A 411 -20.91 20.97 6.87
CA ILE A 411 -22.22 20.87 6.21
C ILE A 411 -23.31 21.55 7.05
N LEU A 412 -23.42 21.23 8.34
CA LEU A 412 -24.47 21.76 9.21
C LEU A 412 -24.39 23.29 9.35
N THR A 413 -23.17 23.83 9.35
CA THR A 413 -22.92 25.27 9.39
C THR A 413 -23.00 25.94 8.02
N LYS A 414 -23.28 25.18 6.95
CA LYS A 414 -23.34 25.62 5.54
C LYS A 414 -22.07 26.35 5.09
N LYS A 415 -20.94 26.07 5.74
CA LYS A 415 -19.63 26.64 5.39
C LYS A 415 -19.05 25.98 4.16
N VAL A 416 -19.42 24.72 3.93
CA VAL A 416 -19.02 23.95 2.75
C VAL A 416 -20.25 23.24 2.18
N LYS A 417 -20.35 23.18 0.85
CA LYS A 417 -21.40 22.41 0.16
C LYS A 417 -20.95 20.96 0.01
N LEU A 418 -21.84 20.03 0.37
CA LEU A 418 -21.59 18.59 0.31
C LEU A 418 -21.04 18.15 -1.06
N LEU A 419 -21.78 18.45 -2.13
CA LEU A 419 -21.43 18.04 -3.49
C LEU A 419 -20.11 18.66 -3.94
N GLU A 420 -19.89 19.94 -3.64
CA GLU A 420 -18.66 20.63 -4.02
C GLU A 420 -17.42 20.01 -3.36
N LEU A 421 -17.51 19.65 -2.07
CA LEU A 421 -16.40 18.96 -1.41
C LEU A 421 -16.14 17.58 -2.04
N ILE A 422 -17.21 16.79 -2.21
CA ILE A 422 -17.10 15.42 -2.74
C ILE A 422 -16.55 15.43 -4.17
N GLU A 423 -16.96 16.38 -4.99
CA GLU A 423 -16.57 16.45 -6.41
C GLU A 423 -15.19 17.08 -6.62
N LYS A 424 -14.85 18.14 -5.87
CA LYS A 424 -13.65 18.94 -6.15
C LYS A 424 -12.46 18.68 -5.23
N GLU A 425 -12.70 18.30 -3.99
CA GLU A 425 -11.63 18.17 -2.99
C GLU A 425 -11.19 16.72 -2.78
N ILE A 426 -12.03 15.74 -3.11
CA ILE A 426 -11.65 14.32 -3.07
C ILE A 426 -10.99 13.93 -4.39
N GLU A 427 -9.75 13.43 -4.32
CA GLU A 427 -9.02 12.92 -5.47
C GLU A 427 -9.46 11.50 -5.85
N TRP A 428 -10.64 11.37 -6.45
CA TRP A 428 -11.18 10.08 -6.90
C TRP A 428 -10.24 9.32 -7.83
N THR A 429 -9.51 10.04 -8.67
CA THR A 429 -8.50 9.47 -9.57
C THR A 429 -7.39 8.76 -8.81
N THR A 430 -6.94 9.34 -7.70
CA THR A 430 -5.93 8.76 -6.80
C THR A 430 -6.50 7.52 -6.08
N LEU A 431 -7.70 7.60 -5.48
CA LEU A 431 -8.32 6.45 -4.80
C LEU A 431 -8.55 5.26 -5.74
N LEU A 432 -9.11 5.51 -6.93
CA LEU A 432 -9.31 4.48 -7.95
C LEU A 432 -7.99 3.88 -8.43
N PHE A 433 -6.95 4.70 -8.56
CA PHE A 433 -5.62 4.23 -8.94
C PHE A 433 -5.08 3.21 -7.93
N PHE A 434 -5.17 3.47 -6.62
CA PHE A 434 -4.74 2.51 -5.59
C PHE A 434 -5.53 1.20 -5.66
N ILE A 435 -6.85 1.28 -5.83
CA ILE A 435 -7.71 0.08 -5.95
C ILE A 435 -7.24 -0.81 -7.11
N PHE A 436 -7.07 -0.25 -8.31
CA PHE A 436 -6.66 -1.04 -9.47
C PHE A 436 -5.19 -1.47 -9.42
N LEU A 437 -4.32 -0.65 -8.83
CA LEU A 437 -2.93 -1.01 -8.60
C LEU A 437 -2.80 -2.20 -7.65
N PHE A 438 -3.56 -2.23 -6.56
CA PHE A 438 -3.56 -3.36 -5.63
C PHE A 438 -4.06 -4.65 -6.28
N ILE A 439 -5.08 -4.56 -7.15
CA ILE A 439 -5.53 -5.72 -7.94
C ILE A 439 -4.41 -6.21 -8.88
N LEU A 440 -3.72 -5.30 -9.57
CA LEU A 440 -2.58 -5.63 -10.45
C LEU A 440 -1.44 -6.31 -9.68
N VAL A 441 -1.07 -5.76 -8.53
CA VAL A 441 -0.01 -6.31 -7.67
C VAL A 441 -0.41 -7.67 -7.11
N GLY A 442 -1.64 -7.81 -6.61
CA GLY A 442 -2.17 -9.08 -6.13
C GLY A 442 -2.19 -10.16 -7.21
N ALA A 443 -2.47 -9.78 -8.47
CA ALA A 443 -2.47 -10.72 -9.59
C ALA A 443 -1.07 -11.24 -9.92
N VAL A 444 -0.06 -10.36 -9.95
CA VAL A 444 1.33 -10.80 -10.17
C VAL A 444 1.92 -11.57 -8.98
N GLU A 445 1.43 -11.29 -7.77
CA GLU A 445 1.73 -12.08 -6.56
C GLU A 445 1.16 -13.50 -6.67
N GLU A 446 -0.11 -13.65 -7.04
CA GLU A 446 -0.78 -14.97 -7.16
C GLU A 446 -0.11 -15.87 -8.20
N VAL A 447 0.33 -15.31 -9.33
CA VAL A 447 1.07 -16.10 -10.33
C VAL A 447 2.53 -16.39 -9.93
N GLY A 448 3.07 -15.66 -8.95
CA GLY A 448 4.41 -15.88 -8.40
C GLY A 448 5.53 -15.08 -9.04
N LEU A 449 5.21 -14.01 -9.77
CA LEU A 449 6.23 -13.12 -10.35
C LEU A 449 7.10 -12.49 -9.26
N LEU A 450 6.46 -12.01 -8.19
CA LEU A 450 7.16 -11.36 -7.08
C LEU A 450 8.08 -12.33 -6.33
N ALA A 451 7.68 -13.59 -6.20
CA ALA A 451 8.49 -14.66 -5.64
C ALA A 451 9.80 -14.89 -6.44
N VAL A 452 9.72 -14.88 -7.77
CA VAL A 452 10.91 -15.02 -8.65
C VAL A 452 11.87 -13.84 -8.47
N ILE A 453 11.34 -12.61 -8.37
CA ILE A 453 12.15 -11.42 -8.13
C ILE A 453 12.81 -11.50 -6.74
N ALA A 454 12.05 -11.93 -5.72
CA ALA A 454 12.55 -12.07 -4.37
C ALA A 454 13.69 -13.10 -4.26
N ASP A 455 13.57 -14.24 -4.94
CA ASP A 455 14.65 -15.24 -5.05
C ASP A 455 15.91 -14.67 -5.74
N TRP A 456 15.73 -13.84 -6.76
CA TRP A 456 16.84 -13.19 -7.45
C TRP A 456 17.56 -12.19 -6.55
N VAL A 457 16.82 -11.36 -5.82
CA VAL A 457 17.40 -10.41 -4.86
C VAL A 457 18.11 -11.16 -3.72
N HIS A 458 17.53 -12.25 -3.22
CA HIS A 458 18.16 -13.06 -2.17
C HIS A 458 19.47 -13.70 -2.64
N LYS A 459 19.52 -14.20 -3.89
CA LYS A 459 20.76 -14.72 -4.49
C LYS A 459 21.83 -13.64 -4.66
N LEU A 460 21.43 -12.44 -5.10
CA LEU A 460 22.36 -11.32 -5.25
C LEU A 460 22.89 -10.80 -3.91
N SER A 461 22.07 -10.80 -2.86
CA SER A 461 22.52 -10.42 -1.53
C SER A 461 23.37 -11.49 -0.86
N ALA A 462 23.37 -12.72 -1.37
CA ALA A 462 24.02 -13.89 -0.76
C ALA A 462 23.64 -14.09 0.72
N GLY A 463 22.42 -13.65 1.11
CA GLY A 463 21.96 -13.67 2.49
C GLY A 463 22.63 -12.64 3.43
N ASN A 464 23.45 -11.72 2.89
CA ASN A 464 24.10 -10.68 3.66
C ASN A 464 23.16 -9.46 3.87
N LEU A 465 22.93 -9.09 5.12
CA LEU A 465 22.05 -7.99 5.50
C LEU A 465 22.50 -6.63 4.93
N THR A 466 23.80 -6.31 5.02
CA THR A 466 24.36 -5.05 4.50
C THR A 466 24.12 -4.93 3.00
N ILE A 467 24.37 -6.01 2.24
CA ILE A 467 24.14 -6.00 0.78
C ILE A 467 22.64 -5.84 0.50
N ALA A 468 21.77 -6.51 1.26
CA ALA A 468 20.33 -6.37 1.11
C ALA A 468 19.82 -4.95 1.42
N ILE A 469 20.33 -4.30 2.48
CA ILE A 469 20.02 -2.89 2.81
C ILE A 469 20.40 -2.00 1.63
N CYS A 470 21.64 -2.14 1.13
CA CYS A 470 22.12 -1.37 -0.01
C CYS A 470 21.28 -1.62 -1.28
N LEU A 471 20.99 -2.88 -1.60
CA LEU A 471 20.19 -3.24 -2.78
C LEU A 471 18.79 -2.64 -2.69
N ILE A 472 18.09 -2.85 -1.57
CA ILE A 472 16.73 -2.31 -1.41
C ILE A 472 16.75 -0.79 -1.48
N LEU A 473 17.63 -0.11 -0.76
CA LEU A 473 17.69 1.36 -0.77
C LEU A 473 18.00 1.91 -2.16
N TRP A 474 19.08 1.44 -2.81
CA TRP A 474 19.55 2.02 -4.08
C TRP A 474 18.68 1.64 -5.26
N VAL A 475 18.20 0.39 -5.34
CA VAL A 475 17.25 0.00 -6.38
C VAL A 475 15.95 0.78 -6.21
N SER A 476 15.45 0.94 -4.98
CA SER A 476 14.25 1.73 -4.73
C SER A 476 14.44 3.19 -5.12
N ALA A 477 15.57 3.78 -4.76
CA ALA A 477 15.89 5.16 -5.10
C ALA A 477 15.96 5.40 -6.60
N ILE A 478 16.70 4.56 -7.33
CA ILE A 478 16.90 4.71 -8.76
C ILE A 478 15.59 4.42 -9.50
N MET A 479 14.91 3.32 -9.19
CA MET A 479 13.65 2.97 -9.85
C MET A 479 12.59 4.04 -9.58
N SER A 480 12.45 4.50 -8.34
CA SER A 480 11.51 5.55 -7.98
C SER A 480 11.89 6.93 -8.53
N ALA A 481 13.13 7.14 -8.99
CA ALA A 481 13.49 8.37 -9.70
C ALA A 481 12.85 8.40 -11.09
N PHE A 482 12.71 7.26 -11.76
CA PHE A 482 12.18 7.18 -13.13
C PHE A 482 10.74 6.66 -13.20
N VAL A 483 10.20 6.22 -12.07
CA VAL A 483 8.86 5.67 -11.96
C VAL A 483 8.19 6.27 -10.74
N ASP A 484 6.87 6.50 -10.82
CA ASP A 484 6.04 6.87 -9.68
C ASP A 484 6.35 5.95 -8.48
N ASN A 485 6.62 6.58 -7.33
CA ASN A 485 6.99 5.94 -6.07
C ASN A 485 5.91 4.97 -5.55
N ILE A 486 4.64 5.21 -5.89
CA ILE A 486 3.50 4.40 -5.44
C ILE A 486 3.50 2.98 -6.04
N PRO A 487 3.41 2.80 -7.38
CA PRO A 487 3.39 1.47 -7.99
C PRO A 487 4.67 0.69 -7.74
N PHE A 488 5.82 1.38 -7.69
CA PHE A 488 7.07 0.74 -7.32
C PHE A 488 7.00 0.14 -5.91
N THR A 489 6.59 0.93 -4.91
CA THR A 489 6.49 0.45 -3.52
C THR A 489 5.56 -0.75 -3.40
N ALA A 490 4.40 -0.70 -4.05
CA ALA A 490 3.42 -1.77 -4.06
C ALA A 490 4.01 -3.12 -4.48
N THR A 491 4.84 -3.14 -5.52
CA THR A 491 5.52 -4.38 -5.96
C THR A 491 6.61 -4.86 -5.01
N MET A 492 7.25 -3.93 -4.30
CA MET A 492 8.34 -4.24 -3.39
C MET A 492 7.86 -4.77 -2.04
N LEU A 493 6.61 -4.51 -1.63
CA LEU A 493 6.11 -4.97 -0.32
C LEU A 493 6.28 -6.48 -0.14
N PRO A 494 5.79 -7.35 -1.05
CA PRO A 494 5.93 -8.80 -0.86
C PRO A 494 7.38 -9.27 -0.96
N ILE A 495 8.19 -8.59 -1.78
CA ILE A 495 9.62 -8.88 -1.95
C ILE A 495 10.38 -8.58 -0.65
N VAL A 496 10.19 -7.40 -0.07
CA VAL A 496 10.83 -7.00 1.19
C VAL A 496 10.32 -7.85 2.35
N ALA A 497 9.03 -8.22 2.36
CA ALA A 497 8.47 -9.13 3.35
C ALA A 497 9.19 -10.48 3.35
N TYR A 498 9.38 -11.06 2.16
CA TYR A 498 10.12 -12.30 2.01
C TYR A 498 11.57 -12.16 2.51
N LEU A 499 12.29 -11.15 2.02
CA LEU A 499 13.69 -10.92 2.38
C LEU A 499 13.87 -10.70 3.89
N THR A 500 12.92 -10.01 4.52
CA THR A 500 12.92 -9.77 5.97
C THR A 500 12.81 -11.07 6.77
N ARG A 501 12.10 -12.08 6.24
CA ARG A 501 11.95 -13.40 6.89
C ARG A 501 13.15 -14.32 6.68
N VAL A 502 13.83 -14.23 5.54
CA VAL A 502 14.91 -15.17 5.17
C VAL A 502 16.31 -14.65 5.43
N ILE A 503 16.50 -13.34 5.56
CA ILE A 503 17.81 -12.74 5.84
C ILE A 503 17.99 -12.57 7.35
N PRO A 504 19.00 -13.22 7.96
CA PRO A 504 19.29 -13.04 9.38
C PRO A 504 19.56 -11.57 9.73
N GLY A 505 18.97 -11.09 10.82
CA GLY A 505 19.13 -9.71 11.30
C GLY A 505 18.19 -8.68 10.68
N ALA A 506 17.41 -9.04 9.65
CA ALA A 506 16.40 -8.16 9.05
C ALA A 506 15.17 -7.93 9.95
N GLU A 507 15.03 -8.67 11.05
CA GLU A 507 13.95 -8.56 12.05
C GLU A 507 13.82 -7.16 12.67
N SER A 508 14.85 -6.33 12.57
CA SER A 508 14.88 -4.93 13.01
C SER A 508 14.00 -3.98 12.17
N ASN A 509 13.33 -4.50 11.13
CA ASN A 509 12.58 -3.75 10.12
C ASN A 509 13.45 -2.85 9.22
N VAL A 510 14.77 -3.01 9.24
CA VAL A 510 15.71 -2.17 8.47
C VAL A 510 15.44 -2.18 6.97
N LEU A 511 14.98 -3.31 6.40
CA LEU A 511 14.65 -3.39 4.98
C LEU A 511 13.39 -2.58 4.62
N TRP A 512 12.45 -2.44 5.55
CA TRP A 512 11.28 -1.57 5.40
C TRP A 512 11.68 -0.10 5.42
N TRP A 513 12.60 0.28 6.30
CA TRP A 513 13.16 1.64 6.33
C TRP A 513 13.98 1.95 5.08
N ALA A 514 14.73 0.98 4.57
CA ALA A 514 15.45 1.10 3.30
C ALA A 514 14.48 1.32 2.12
N LEU A 515 13.37 0.58 2.07
CA LEU A 515 12.33 0.76 1.07
C LEU A 515 11.66 2.14 1.18
N ALA A 516 11.26 2.55 2.38
CA ALA A 516 10.64 3.85 2.64
C ALA A 516 11.55 5.01 2.22
N LEU A 517 12.80 5.03 2.69
CA LEU A 517 13.77 6.07 2.35
C LEU A 517 14.10 6.06 0.85
N GLY A 518 14.28 4.88 0.27
CA GLY A 518 14.60 4.72 -1.14
C GLY A 518 13.46 5.19 -2.04
N ALA A 519 12.23 4.73 -1.81
CA ALA A 519 11.08 5.10 -2.63
C ALA A 519 10.75 6.60 -2.48
N CYS A 520 10.61 7.10 -1.26
CA CYS A 520 10.17 8.49 -1.06
C CYS A 520 11.24 9.52 -1.47
N LEU A 521 12.52 9.31 -1.11
CA LEU A 521 13.58 10.25 -1.48
C LEU A 521 14.07 10.05 -2.91
N GLY A 522 13.97 8.83 -3.45
CA GLY A 522 14.24 8.52 -4.85
C GLY A 522 13.36 9.30 -5.82
N GLY A 523 12.08 9.51 -5.45
CA GLY A 523 11.13 10.34 -6.20
C GLY A 523 11.61 11.78 -6.46
N ASN A 524 12.60 12.29 -5.73
CA ASN A 524 13.23 13.58 -6.01
C ASN A 524 14.12 13.57 -7.26
N GLY A 525 14.56 12.42 -7.76
CA GLY A 525 15.60 12.34 -8.78
C GLY A 525 15.19 12.95 -10.13
N THR A 526 13.92 12.83 -10.51
CA THR A 526 13.43 13.35 -11.80
C THR A 526 12.04 13.98 -11.68
N MET A 527 11.59 14.62 -12.75
CA MET A 527 10.30 15.31 -12.82
C MET A 527 9.10 14.36 -12.63
N ILE A 528 9.24 13.09 -13.03
CA ILE A 528 8.16 12.08 -13.01
C ILE A 528 8.26 11.14 -11.80
N GLY A 529 9.32 11.24 -11.00
CA GLY A 529 9.59 10.30 -9.90
C GLY A 529 8.58 10.38 -8.75
N ALA A 530 7.91 11.53 -8.58
CA ALA A 530 6.84 11.70 -7.62
C ALA A 530 5.74 12.60 -8.16
N SER A 531 4.50 12.33 -7.72
CA SER A 531 3.31 13.07 -8.16
C SER A 531 3.38 14.56 -7.83
N ALA A 532 3.93 14.90 -6.66
CA ALA A 532 4.11 16.28 -6.24
C ALA A 532 5.01 17.07 -7.22
N ASN A 533 6.00 16.40 -7.84
CA ASN A 533 6.89 17.01 -8.81
C ASN A 533 6.11 17.39 -10.08
N VAL A 534 5.40 16.43 -10.67
CA VAL A 534 4.62 16.59 -11.91
C VAL A 534 3.59 17.71 -11.75
N VAL A 535 2.85 17.70 -10.64
CA VAL A 535 1.81 18.68 -10.36
C VAL A 535 2.39 20.09 -10.17
N THR A 536 3.47 20.21 -9.39
CA THR A 536 4.13 21.51 -9.16
C THR A 536 4.66 22.09 -10.46
N ILE A 537 5.32 21.27 -11.27
CA ILE A 537 5.84 21.70 -12.57
C ILE A 537 4.69 22.06 -13.52
N GLY A 538 3.63 21.26 -13.60
CA GLY A 538 2.45 21.57 -14.41
C GLY A 538 1.81 22.92 -14.07
N ILE A 539 1.73 23.28 -12.78
CA ILE A 539 1.26 24.61 -12.36
C ILE A 539 2.26 25.69 -12.79
N ALA A 540 3.56 25.49 -12.59
CA ALA A 540 4.59 26.44 -13.04
C ALA A 540 4.57 26.66 -14.56
N GLU A 541 4.32 25.62 -15.36
CA GLU A 541 4.20 25.74 -16.81
C GLU A 541 2.96 26.53 -17.23
N SER A 542 1.86 26.39 -16.48
CA SER A 542 0.59 27.11 -16.75
C SER A 542 0.73 28.63 -16.65
N VAL A 543 1.70 29.10 -15.87
CA VAL A 543 2.03 30.53 -15.71
C VAL A 543 3.28 30.95 -16.51
N GLY A 544 3.75 30.10 -17.43
CA GLY A 544 4.84 30.42 -18.38
C GLY A 544 6.25 30.02 -17.94
N TYR A 545 6.44 29.37 -16.79
CA TYR A 545 7.75 28.92 -16.32
C TYR A 545 7.97 27.44 -16.62
N ARG A 546 8.44 27.16 -17.84
CA ARG A 546 8.73 25.79 -18.27
C ARG A 546 10.14 25.34 -17.88
N ILE A 547 10.26 24.07 -17.51
CA ILE A 547 11.54 23.39 -17.27
C ILE A 547 11.55 22.07 -18.03
N THR A 548 12.66 21.74 -18.67
CA THR A 548 12.79 20.45 -19.36
C THR A 548 13.07 19.33 -18.36
N PHE A 549 12.77 18.08 -18.73
CA PHE A 549 13.10 16.89 -17.92
C PHE A 549 14.57 16.89 -17.45
N PHE A 550 15.51 17.06 -18.39
CA PHE A 550 16.95 17.14 -18.07
C PHE A 550 17.33 18.38 -17.27
N GLY A 551 16.61 19.50 -17.47
CA GLY A 551 16.76 20.70 -16.66
C GLY A 551 16.45 20.44 -15.20
N PHE A 552 15.31 19.81 -14.90
CA PHE A 552 14.93 19.41 -13.55
C PHE A 552 15.91 18.40 -12.97
N MET A 553 16.18 17.32 -13.72
CA MET A 553 17.06 16.22 -13.28
C MET A 553 18.46 16.71 -12.91
N LYS A 554 19.03 17.68 -13.64
CA LYS A 554 20.33 18.26 -13.32
C LYS A 554 20.40 18.82 -11.89
N TYR A 555 19.30 19.39 -11.40
CA TYR A 555 19.23 19.94 -10.05
C TYR A 555 18.80 18.89 -9.04
N ALA A 556 17.82 18.06 -9.40
CA ALA A 556 17.14 17.21 -8.45
C ALA A 556 17.82 15.87 -8.21
N PHE A 557 18.44 15.30 -9.25
CA PHE A 557 19.16 14.04 -9.17
C PHE A 557 20.39 14.12 -8.26
N ILE A 558 21.11 15.25 -8.26
CA ILE A 558 22.27 15.45 -7.39
C ILE A 558 21.85 15.45 -5.92
N TYR A 559 20.78 16.18 -5.60
CA TYR A 559 20.24 16.20 -4.24
C TYR A 559 19.74 14.81 -3.81
N MET A 560 19.03 14.10 -4.70
CA MET A 560 18.61 12.71 -4.46
C MET A 560 19.82 11.84 -4.09
N LEU A 561 20.91 11.85 -4.87
CA LEU A 561 22.12 11.08 -4.55
C LEU A 561 22.70 11.44 -3.18
N ILE A 562 22.77 12.73 -2.83
CA ILE A 562 23.24 13.18 -1.52
C ILE A 562 22.37 12.58 -0.41
N THR A 563 21.04 12.67 -0.52
CA THR A 563 20.13 12.14 0.48
C THR A 563 20.19 10.62 0.59
N ILE A 564 20.31 9.90 -0.53
CA ILE A 564 20.40 8.44 -0.52
C ILE A 564 21.73 7.96 0.08
N ILE A 565 22.83 8.68 -0.15
CA ILE A 565 24.11 8.39 0.52
C ILE A 565 23.98 8.60 2.03
N ILE A 566 23.36 9.71 2.47
CA ILE A 566 23.11 9.98 3.90
C ILE A 566 22.27 8.85 4.51
N CYS A 567 21.18 8.44 3.84
CA CYS A 567 20.33 7.35 4.28
C CYS A 567 21.06 6.01 4.32
N ASN A 568 21.91 5.73 3.33
CA ASN A 568 22.69 4.49 3.30
C ASN A 568 23.65 4.42 4.50
N ILE A 569 24.40 5.50 4.74
CA ILE A 569 25.31 5.59 5.89
C ILE A 569 24.52 5.48 7.20
N TRP A 570 23.38 6.16 7.31
CA TRP A 570 22.51 6.08 8.49
C TRP A 570 22.06 4.65 8.77
N LEU A 571 21.50 3.96 7.77
CA LEU A 571 21.02 2.60 7.93
C LEU A 571 22.14 1.65 8.33
N LEU A 572 23.34 1.77 7.74
CA LEU A 572 24.48 0.90 8.07
C LEU A 572 25.13 1.18 9.42
N LEU A 573 24.93 2.36 10.00
CA LEU A 573 25.49 2.72 11.32
C LEU A 573 24.55 2.37 12.48
N PHE A 574 23.24 2.46 12.26
CA PHE A 574 22.23 2.30 13.31
C PHE A 574 21.49 0.95 13.28
N TYR A 575 21.68 0.15 12.24
CA TYR A 575 21.10 -1.19 12.06
C TYR A 575 22.16 -2.15 11.50
#